data_AF-A0A6N7IC85-F1
#
_entry.id   AF-A0A6N7IC85-F1
#
_cell.length_a   1.000
_cell.length_b   1.000
_cell.length_c   1.000
_cell.angle_alpha   90.00
_cell.angle_beta   90.00
_cell.angle_gamma   90.00
#
_symmetry.space_group_name_H-M   'P 1'
#
loop_
_entity.id
_entity.type
_entity.pdbx_description
1 polymer ?
#
loop_
_entity_poly.entity_id
_entity_poly.type
_entity_poly.pdbx_seq_one_letter_code
_entity_poly.pdbx_strand_id
1 'polypeptide(L)'
;MLAVGGLVDLQIRIQRKDVCRDDAFEKHGAHLSKTIAQSIHQKLGCRASDVKSRCRGPPDREGDIGVTEPAEPDRPALRGEWDRFLQAAERERRAGEGRPEGVFPHYSEDGSWRLLAVDELSTWRGEVYDHGNWTAGFWYGVMWLLALGAGDARAKELTRGRLPRLVPRSTDSTTHDLGFLFYPSLVLGGELGFVDPGEAAAVQAANTLTARLNAQGGYLQAFGPIGDPRSAGTSTIDTMMNLPLLWWARERGADVHLGNAARWHARTSARLYVRDDGSTYHLLRFDPVSGALRHQGTFQGAADDSCWSRGQAWGICGFAWAYAATGEPEFCRAAERCASYFFDRLPDDAVAPWDFGDPSPTPTRDASATAIACLGALLLGHVHPEADRRGRWRRTGLDALERIGDACLNTDPATQGILLHSCYSKPHGLGVDGATAWGDFFFGLALALAVDAIPLRTVLGFRPPR
;
A
#
# COMPACT_ATOMS: atom_id res chain seq x y z
N MET A 1 -55.24 -35.24 -7.17
CA MET A 1 -56.01 -34.40 -6.22
C MET A 1 -55.09 -33.26 -5.81
N LEU A 2 -55.07 -32.15 -6.55
CA LEU A 2 -55.94 -30.95 -6.40
C LEU A 2 -55.57 -30.09 -5.18
N ALA A 3 -54.71 -29.10 -5.43
CA ALA A 3 -54.87 -27.64 -5.26
C ALA A 3 -55.69 -27.01 -4.12
N VAL A 4 -55.27 -25.77 -3.81
CA VAL A 4 -55.99 -24.62 -3.17
C VAL A 4 -55.99 -24.69 -1.63
N GLY A 5 -55.64 -23.66 -0.84
CA GLY A 5 -55.51 -22.20 -1.02
C GLY A 5 -56.18 -21.53 0.19
N GLY A 6 -55.64 -20.41 0.69
CA GLY A 6 -56.23 -19.71 1.83
C GLY A 6 -55.45 -18.48 2.30
N LEU A 7 -55.62 -17.37 1.58
CA LEU A 7 -55.29 -15.99 1.97
C LEU A 7 -56.22 -15.49 3.08
N VAL A 8 -55.71 -14.63 3.97
CA VAL A 8 -56.45 -13.45 4.44
C VAL A 8 -55.52 -12.24 4.50
N ASP A 9 -56.01 -11.19 3.85
CA ASP A 9 -55.52 -9.84 3.61
C ASP A 9 -55.96 -8.90 4.76
N LEU A 10 -55.23 -7.81 5.03
CA LEU A 10 -55.88 -6.54 5.40
C LEU A 10 -55.06 -5.31 4.99
N GLN A 11 -55.66 -4.60 4.05
CA GLN A 11 -55.34 -3.29 3.48
C GLN A 11 -55.45 -2.12 4.47
N ILE A 12 -54.70 -1.04 4.17
CA ILE A 12 -55.26 0.32 4.15
C ILE A 12 -54.91 1.01 2.83
N ARG A 13 -55.95 1.46 2.12
CA ARG A 13 -55.97 2.35 0.94
C ARG A 13 -56.16 3.81 1.39
N ILE A 14 -55.78 4.76 0.52
CA ILE A 14 -56.51 5.98 0.06
C ILE A 14 -55.45 6.91 -0.58
N GLN A 15 -55.60 7.61 -1.71
CA GLN A 15 -56.35 7.50 -2.95
C GLN A 15 -55.62 8.42 -3.95
N ARG A 16 -55.67 8.07 -5.24
CA ARG A 16 -55.28 8.90 -6.38
C ARG A 16 -56.37 9.92 -6.75
N LYS A 17 -55.96 11.00 -7.42
CA LYS A 17 -56.63 11.60 -8.60
C LYS A 17 -55.50 12.01 -9.57
N ASP A 18 -55.37 11.35 -10.74
CA ASP A 18 -55.98 11.69 -12.04
C ASP A 18 -55.30 12.96 -12.63
N VAL A 19 -54.69 13.05 -13.82
CA VAL A 19 -55.13 12.67 -15.19
C VAL A 19 -53.93 12.79 -16.20
N CYS A 20 -53.94 11.92 -17.25
CA CYS A 20 -53.32 11.96 -18.61
C CYS A 20 -51.85 12.40 -18.84
N ARG A 21 -51.00 11.52 -19.41
CA ARG A 21 -50.71 11.31 -20.87
C ARG A 21 -50.06 12.52 -21.55
N ASP A 22 -48.78 12.39 -21.90
CA ASP A 22 -48.32 12.38 -23.30
C ASP A 22 -46.81 12.08 -23.41
N ASP A 23 -46.48 11.31 -24.44
CA ASP A 23 -45.13 10.99 -24.92
C ASP A 23 -44.44 12.24 -25.48
N ALA A 24 -43.25 12.56 -24.97
CA ALA A 24 -42.13 13.17 -25.72
C ALA A 24 -41.00 13.59 -24.75
N PHE A 25 -40.00 12.73 -24.56
CA PHE A 25 -38.70 13.13 -23.98
C PHE A 25 -37.54 12.49 -24.75
N GLU A 26 -37.51 12.74 -26.05
CA GLU A 26 -36.26 12.83 -26.82
C GLU A 26 -36.08 14.31 -27.22
N LYS A 27 -34.86 14.82 -27.04
CA LYS A 27 -34.40 16.20 -27.26
C LYS A 27 -34.70 17.17 -26.12
N HIS A 28 -33.78 17.31 -25.16
CA HIS A 28 -33.40 18.58 -24.52
C HIS A 28 -32.06 18.37 -23.77
N GLY A 29 -30.95 18.66 -24.44
CA GLY A 29 -29.60 18.56 -23.88
C GLY A 29 -28.54 19.26 -24.72
N ALA A 30 -28.93 20.34 -25.41
CA ALA A 30 -28.03 21.14 -26.23
C ALA A 30 -28.51 22.60 -26.31
N HIS A 31 -28.76 23.24 -25.16
CA HIS A 31 -28.89 24.70 -25.11
C HIS A 31 -28.75 25.24 -23.68
N LEU A 32 -27.59 25.02 -23.05
CA LEU A 32 -27.23 25.76 -21.83
C LEU A 32 -25.71 26.03 -21.76
N SER A 33 -25.12 26.50 -22.87
CA SER A 33 -23.69 26.84 -22.93
C SER A 33 -23.39 28.16 -23.67
N LYS A 34 -24.34 29.09 -23.78
CA LYS A 34 -24.09 30.36 -24.49
C LYS A 34 -24.47 31.66 -23.77
N THR A 35 -24.85 31.63 -22.49
CA THR A 35 -25.29 32.87 -21.79
C THR A 35 -24.56 33.15 -20.47
N ILE A 36 -23.40 32.53 -20.23
CA ILE A 36 -22.49 32.92 -19.12
C ILE A 36 -21.07 33.26 -19.65
N ALA A 37 -20.92 33.45 -20.97
CA ALA A 37 -19.65 33.85 -21.59
C ALA A 37 -19.65 35.29 -22.15
N GLN A 38 -20.67 36.11 -21.82
CA GLN A 38 -20.79 37.49 -22.32
C GLN A 38 -20.85 38.58 -21.24
N SER A 39 -20.46 38.29 -19.99
CA SER A 39 -20.44 39.33 -18.93
C SER A 39 -19.12 39.52 -18.19
N ILE A 40 -18.03 38.82 -18.57
CA ILE A 40 -16.69 39.04 -17.96
C ILE A 40 -15.65 39.33 -19.06
N HIS A 41 -16.04 40.06 -20.11
CA HIS A 41 -15.11 40.57 -21.12
C HIS A 41 -15.32 42.06 -21.42
N GLN A 42 -15.72 42.84 -20.40
CA GLN A 42 -15.82 44.29 -20.52
C GLN A 42 -15.28 45.05 -19.30
N LYS A 43 -14.21 44.53 -18.68
CA LYS A 43 -13.31 45.32 -17.85
C LYS A 43 -11.89 44.81 -18.09
N LEU A 44 -10.97 45.75 -18.26
CA LEU A 44 -9.54 45.59 -18.61
C LEU A 44 -9.28 45.58 -20.12
N GLY A 45 -9.16 46.78 -20.67
CA GLY A 45 -8.59 46.99 -21.99
C GLY A 45 -7.08 46.76 -21.97
N CYS A 46 -6.59 46.00 -22.94
CA CYS A 46 -5.31 46.21 -23.62
C CYS A 46 -5.22 45.27 -24.83
N ARG A 47 -4.63 45.79 -25.92
CA ARG A 47 -4.58 45.17 -27.26
C ARG A 47 -3.68 43.95 -27.30
N ALA A 48 -4.02 42.99 -28.16
CA ALA A 48 -3.19 41.86 -28.54
C ALA A 48 -2.15 42.26 -29.60
N SER A 49 -0.87 42.13 -29.27
CA SER A 49 0.23 41.91 -30.21
C SER A 49 1.41 41.28 -29.47
N ASP A 50 2.07 40.34 -30.15
CA ASP A 50 3.35 39.70 -29.80
C ASP A 50 3.32 38.43 -28.93
N VAL A 51 2.90 37.34 -29.58
CA VAL A 51 3.38 35.99 -29.32
C VAL A 51 4.83 35.89 -29.79
N LYS A 52 5.81 35.89 -28.87
CA LYS A 52 7.07 35.15 -28.96
C LYS A 52 7.97 35.37 -27.72
N SER A 53 8.47 34.25 -27.20
CA SER A 53 9.64 34.11 -26.32
C SER A 53 9.52 34.65 -24.89
N ARG A 54 9.59 33.73 -23.92
CA ARG A 54 10.36 33.77 -22.65
C ARG A 54 9.66 32.95 -21.56
N CYS A 55 10.02 31.67 -21.46
CA CYS A 55 9.99 30.95 -20.19
C CYS A 55 11.42 30.49 -19.88
N ARG A 56 12.25 31.44 -19.45
CA ARG A 56 13.39 31.19 -18.57
C ARG A 56 13.19 32.13 -17.39
N GLY A 57 12.84 31.56 -16.24
CA GLY A 57 12.88 32.18 -14.92
C GLY A 57 13.58 31.20 -13.96
N PRO A 58 14.29 31.68 -12.93
CA PRO A 58 15.36 30.96 -12.23
C PRO A 58 14.83 30.03 -11.12
N PRO A 59 15.68 29.16 -10.54
CA PRO A 59 15.28 28.39 -9.37
C PRO A 59 15.27 29.29 -8.14
N ASP A 60 14.10 29.47 -7.54
CA ASP A 60 13.97 30.06 -6.22
C ASP A 60 14.60 29.12 -5.19
N ARG A 61 15.71 29.58 -4.61
CA ARG A 61 16.26 29.06 -3.36
C ARG A 61 15.46 29.70 -2.22
N GLU A 62 14.56 28.95 -1.61
CA GLU A 62 13.97 29.32 -0.33
C GLU A 62 14.33 28.30 0.76
N GLY A 63 15.22 28.77 1.65
CA GLY A 63 15.32 28.47 3.07
C GLY A 63 14.90 27.10 3.59
N ASP A 64 15.80 26.13 3.47
CA ASP A 64 15.82 24.97 4.36
C ASP A 64 16.33 25.45 5.73
N ILE A 65 15.41 25.68 6.66
CA ILE A 65 15.77 26.09 8.03
C ILE A 65 16.12 24.80 8.77
N GLY A 66 17.41 24.48 8.75
CA GLY A 66 17.98 23.28 9.34
C GLY A 66 17.67 23.18 10.83
N VAL A 67 16.88 22.16 11.19
CA VAL A 67 17.22 21.38 12.36
C VAL A 67 18.29 20.40 11.89
N THR A 68 19.55 20.84 11.87
CA THR A 68 20.66 19.91 11.70
C THR A 68 20.76 19.10 12.97
N GLU A 69 19.99 18.00 13.02
CA GLU A 69 20.37 16.86 13.85
C GLU A 69 21.83 16.53 13.51
N PRO A 70 22.69 16.26 14.51
CA PRO A 70 24.10 16.00 14.25
C PRO A 70 24.21 14.89 13.21
N ALA A 71 24.96 15.15 12.13
CA ALA A 71 25.22 14.14 11.11
C ALA A 71 25.81 12.90 11.82
N GLU A 72 25.02 11.84 11.89
CA GLU A 72 25.48 10.55 12.38
C GLU A 72 26.67 10.12 11.52
N PRO A 73 27.63 9.37 12.09
CA PRO A 73 28.73 8.85 11.30
C PRO A 73 28.16 8.10 10.10
N ASP A 74 28.76 8.35 8.94
CA ASP A 74 28.52 7.56 7.73
C ASP A 74 28.50 6.08 8.12
N ARG A 75 27.49 5.33 7.64
CA ARG A 75 27.39 3.89 7.88
C ARG A 75 27.78 3.13 6.60
N PRO A 76 29.08 2.91 6.35
CA PRO A 76 29.57 2.18 5.19
C PRO A 76 28.89 0.83 4.98
N ALA A 77 28.52 0.13 6.06
CA ALA A 77 27.86 -1.17 6.01
C ALA A 77 26.53 -1.11 5.22
N LEU A 78 25.62 -0.20 5.60
CA LEU A 78 24.33 -0.05 4.91
C LEU A 78 24.48 0.48 3.47
N ARG A 79 25.50 1.31 3.19
CA ARG A 79 25.83 1.67 1.79
C ARG A 79 26.26 0.45 0.99
N GLY A 80 27.07 -0.44 1.59
CA GLY A 80 27.43 -1.72 1.01
C GLY A 80 26.21 -2.62 0.75
N GLU A 81 25.28 -2.71 1.71
CA GLU A 81 24.03 -3.45 1.53
C GLU A 81 23.15 -2.87 0.42
N TRP A 82 23.10 -1.54 0.28
CA TRP A 82 22.44 -0.87 -0.84
C TRP A 82 23.07 -1.24 -2.18
N ASP A 83 24.39 -1.23 -2.29
CA ASP A 83 25.08 -1.63 -3.53
C ASP A 83 24.84 -3.11 -3.87
N ARG A 84 24.84 -3.99 -2.85
CA ARG A 84 24.51 -5.42 -3.00
C ARG A 84 23.06 -5.61 -3.44
N PHE A 85 22.12 -4.83 -2.89
CA PHE A 85 20.72 -4.82 -3.32
C PHE A 85 20.60 -4.44 -4.79
N LEU A 86 21.28 -3.37 -5.22
CA LEU A 86 21.26 -2.93 -6.63
C LEU A 86 21.84 -4.00 -7.56
N GLN A 87 22.91 -4.69 -7.16
CA GLN A 87 23.46 -5.82 -7.92
C GLN A 87 22.44 -6.97 -8.03
N ALA A 88 21.74 -7.31 -6.96
CA ALA A 88 20.70 -8.33 -6.98
C ALA A 88 19.50 -7.92 -7.85
N ALA A 89 19.04 -6.68 -7.73
CA ALA A 89 17.97 -6.13 -8.57
C ALA A 89 18.34 -6.14 -10.06
N GLU A 90 19.60 -5.85 -10.40
CA GLU A 90 20.08 -5.96 -11.79
C GLU A 90 20.12 -7.42 -12.28
N ARG A 91 20.48 -8.38 -11.42
CA ARG A 91 20.35 -9.81 -11.76
C ARG A 91 18.89 -10.19 -12.03
N GLU A 92 17.97 -9.73 -11.20
CA GLU A 92 16.52 -9.95 -11.38
C GLU A 92 16.00 -9.32 -12.68
N ARG A 93 16.43 -8.09 -13.00
CA ARG A 93 16.08 -7.45 -14.27
C ARG A 93 16.55 -8.27 -15.47
N ARG A 94 17.80 -8.76 -15.44
CA ARG A 94 18.37 -9.61 -16.50
C ARG A 94 17.67 -10.97 -16.59
N ALA A 95 17.43 -11.64 -15.47
CA ALA A 95 16.73 -12.92 -15.43
C ALA A 95 15.27 -12.81 -15.90
N GLY A 96 14.67 -11.63 -15.77
CA GLY A 96 13.35 -11.30 -16.29
C GLY A 96 13.30 -10.90 -17.77
N GLU A 97 14.44 -10.77 -18.46
CA GLU A 97 14.49 -10.48 -19.90
C GLU A 97 13.81 -11.63 -20.67
N GLY A 98 12.85 -11.30 -21.53
CA GLY A 98 12.05 -12.28 -22.27
C GLY A 98 10.81 -12.80 -21.54
N ARG A 99 10.59 -12.45 -20.26
CA ARG A 99 9.31 -12.74 -19.59
C ARG A 99 8.17 -11.95 -20.27
N PRO A 100 6.97 -12.56 -20.43
CA PRO A 100 5.80 -11.83 -20.94
C PRO A 100 5.53 -10.55 -20.13
N GLU A 101 5.18 -9.46 -20.82
CA GLU A 101 5.05 -8.12 -20.23
C GLU A 101 4.05 -8.05 -19.07
N GLY A 102 3.01 -8.89 -19.09
CA GLY A 102 1.96 -8.94 -18.09
C GLY A 102 2.22 -9.92 -16.95
N VAL A 103 3.41 -10.51 -16.82
CA VAL A 103 3.69 -11.59 -15.87
C VAL A 103 4.80 -11.17 -14.88
N PHE A 104 4.52 -11.30 -13.58
CA PHE A 104 5.34 -10.71 -12.51
C PHE A 104 5.69 -11.72 -11.41
N PRO A 105 6.84 -11.53 -10.71
CA PRO A 105 7.18 -12.28 -9.50
C PRO A 105 6.09 -12.18 -8.42
N HIS A 106 5.88 -13.29 -7.71
CA HIS A 106 4.98 -13.35 -6.55
C HIS A 106 5.75 -13.79 -5.30
N TYR A 107 6.16 -15.05 -5.24
CA TYR A 107 7.08 -15.63 -4.24
C TYR A 107 7.95 -16.68 -4.93
N SER A 108 9.10 -17.06 -4.36
CA SER A 108 9.93 -18.13 -4.91
C SER A 108 9.78 -19.44 -4.14
N GLU A 109 9.94 -20.54 -4.87
CA GLU A 109 10.04 -21.92 -4.39
C GLU A 109 11.13 -22.61 -5.20
N ASP A 110 11.93 -23.46 -4.55
CA ASP A 110 13.02 -24.20 -5.19
C ASP A 110 13.97 -23.30 -6.02
N GLY A 111 14.24 -22.10 -5.48
CA GLY A 111 15.12 -21.10 -6.11
C GLY A 111 14.53 -20.37 -7.32
N SER A 112 13.25 -20.56 -7.66
CA SER A 112 12.62 -19.94 -8.82
C SER A 112 11.33 -19.20 -8.47
N TRP A 113 11.06 -18.10 -9.14
CA TRP A 113 9.81 -17.35 -8.96
C TRP A 113 8.60 -18.18 -9.41
N ARG A 114 7.60 -18.27 -8.54
CA ARG A 114 6.21 -18.39 -8.98
C ARG A 114 5.80 -17.06 -9.60
N LEU A 115 5.30 -17.14 -10.82
CA LEU A 115 4.91 -16.00 -11.61
C LEU A 115 3.38 -15.97 -11.77
N LEU A 116 2.80 -14.78 -11.63
CA LEU A 116 1.38 -14.56 -11.83
C LEU A 116 1.16 -13.47 -12.88
N ALA A 117 0.05 -13.58 -13.61
CA ALA A 117 -0.34 -12.53 -14.56
C ALA A 117 -0.94 -11.34 -13.81
N VAL A 118 -0.70 -10.11 -14.26
CA VAL A 118 -1.21 -8.90 -13.58
C VAL A 118 -2.71 -8.75 -13.70
N ASP A 119 -3.35 -9.38 -14.69
CA ASP A 119 -4.80 -9.42 -14.89
C ASP A 119 -5.48 -10.56 -14.12
N GLU A 120 -4.72 -11.35 -13.34
CA GLU A 120 -5.27 -12.35 -12.44
C GLU A 120 -5.92 -11.66 -11.24
N LEU A 121 -7.23 -11.45 -11.35
CA LEU A 121 -8.06 -10.84 -10.31
C LEU A 121 -8.31 -11.80 -9.15
N SER A 122 -8.53 -11.23 -7.97
CA SER A 122 -9.00 -12.02 -6.83
C SER A 122 -10.42 -12.54 -7.12
N THR A 123 -10.67 -13.81 -6.80
CA THR A 123 -11.94 -14.45 -7.15
C THR A 123 -12.30 -15.55 -6.17
N TRP A 124 -13.60 -15.82 -6.06
CA TRP A 124 -14.09 -16.95 -5.26
C TRP A 124 -14.08 -18.22 -6.09
N ARG A 125 -13.32 -19.23 -5.64
CA ARG A 125 -13.35 -20.60 -6.15
C ARG A 125 -14.14 -21.46 -5.17
N GLY A 126 -15.46 -21.47 -5.32
CA GLY A 126 -16.36 -22.03 -4.33
C GLY A 126 -16.31 -21.21 -3.04
N GLU A 127 -15.90 -21.83 -1.93
CA GLU A 127 -15.75 -21.18 -0.62
C GLU A 127 -14.33 -20.64 -0.37
N VAL A 128 -13.37 -20.98 -1.24
CA VAL A 128 -11.99 -20.50 -1.11
C VAL A 128 -11.84 -19.20 -1.88
N TYR A 129 -11.24 -18.21 -1.24
CA TYR A 129 -10.89 -16.94 -1.87
C TYR A 129 -9.48 -17.03 -2.45
N ASP A 130 -9.39 -16.92 -3.77
CA ASP A 130 -8.13 -16.76 -4.49
C ASP A 130 -7.77 -15.28 -4.51
N HIS A 131 -6.57 -14.93 -4.06
CA HIS A 131 -6.12 -13.55 -3.94
C HIS A 131 -5.67 -12.96 -5.28
N GLY A 132 -5.47 -13.79 -6.32
CA GLY A 132 -4.89 -13.35 -7.59
C GLY A 132 -3.54 -12.66 -7.40
N ASN A 133 -3.16 -11.83 -8.36
CA ASN A 133 -1.89 -11.11 -8.32
C ASN A 133 -2.02 -9.75 -7.63
N TRP A 134 -1.94 -9.75 -6.31
CA TRP A 134 -1.87 -8.54 -5.48
C TRP A 134 -0.45 -7.95 -5.38
N THR A 135 0.57 -8.65 -5.90
CA THR A 135 1.99 -8.32 -5.68
C THR A 135 2.69 -7.68 -6.87
N ALA A 136 2.03 -7.59 -8.03
CA ALA A 136 2.66 -7.08 -9.26
C ALA A 136 3.31 -5.71 -9.08
N GLY A 137 2.70 -4.83 -8.27
CA GLY A 137 3.22 -3.49 -7.99
C GLY A 137 4.65 -3.48 -7.45
N PHE A 138 5.01 -4.44 -6.59
CA PHE A 138 6.32 -4.49 -5.94
C PHE A 138 7.48 -4.66 -6.92
N TRP A 139 7.27 -5.41 -8.03
CA TRP A 139 8.29 -5.52 -9.08
C TRP A 139 8.60 -4.15 -9.70
N TYR A 140 7.58 -3.33 -9.98
CA TYR A 140 7.79 -1.97 -10.50
C TYR A 140 8.62 -1.14 -9.50
N GLY A 141 8.30 -1.25 -8.21
CA GLY A 141 9.03 -0.57 -7.15
C GLY A 141 10.51 -0.95 -7.11
N VAL A 142 10.84 -2.24 -7.17
CA VAL A 142 12.24 -2.71 -7.23
C VAL A 142 12.95 -2.16 -8.47
N MET A 143 12.30 -2.17 -9.63
CA MET A 143 12.92 -1.65 -10.86
C MET A 143 13.11 -0.13 -10.83
N TRP A 144 12.22 0.63 -10.17
CA TRP A 144 12.43 2.05 -9.93
C TRP A 144 13.59 2.32 -9.00
N LEU A 145 13.73 1.54 -7.94
CA LEU A 145 14.87 1.63 -7.03
C LEU A 145 16.19 1.31 -7.73
N LEU A 146 16.21 0.31 -8.62
CA LEU A 146 17.35 0.02 -9.48
C LEU A 146 17.68 1.19 -10.42
N ALA A 147 16.67 1.75 -11.10
CA ALA A 147 16.86 2.90 -11.98
C ALA A 147 17.38 4.15 -11.24
N LEU A 148 16.91 4.37 -10.01
CA LEU A 148 17.35 5.46 -9.14
C LEU A 148 18.80 5.24 -8.67
N GLY A 149 19.08 4.11 -8.05
CA GLY A 149 20.36 3.85 -7.38
C GLY A 149 21.51 3.58 -8.32
N ALA A 150 21.28 2.78 -9.37
CA ALA A 150 22.30 2.40 -10.34
C ALA A 150 22.33 3.29 -11.60
N GLY A 151 21.39 4.23 -11.74
CA GLY A 151 21.21 4.99 -12.97
C GLY A 151 20.80 4.12 -14.18
N ASP A 152 20.19 2.96 -13.93
CA ASP A 152 19.87 1.98 -14.97
C ASP A 152 18.71 2.47 -15.87
N ALA A 153 19.07 2.96 -17.06
CA ALA A 153 18.11 3.41 -18.06
C ALA A 153 17.25 2.27 -18.64
N ARG A 154 17.76 1.03 -18.67
CA ARG A 154 17.02 -0.14 -19.15
C ARG A 154 15.97 -0.57 -18.13
N ALA A 155 16.31 -0.56 -16.84
CA ALA A 155 15.34 -0.79 -15.77
C ALA A 155 14.18 0.21 -15.88
N LYS A 156 14.51 1.49 -16.05
CA LYS A 156 13.51 2.55 -16.20
C LYS A 156 12.59 2.33 -17.42
N GLU A 157 13.17 2.06 -18.60
CA GLU A 157 12.40 1.88 -19.83
C GLU A 157 11.54 0.61 -19.81
N LEU A 158 12.11 -0.51 -19.34
CA LEU A 158 11.40 -1.77 -19.17
C LEU A 158 10.16 -1.59 -18.28
N THR A 159 10.32 -0.85 -17.19
CA THR A 159 9.26 -0.64 -16.21
C THR A 159 8.16 0.24 -16.78
N ARG A 160 8.52 1.33 -17.47
CA ARG A 160 7.56 2.17 -18.21
C ARG A 160 6.76 1.37 -19.24
N GLY A 161 7.43 0.52 -20.02
CA GLY A 161 6.80 -0.29 -21.05
C GLY A 161 5.76 -1.28 -20.51
N ARG A 162 5.87 -1.71 -19.25
CA ARG A 162 4.94 -2.65 -18.62
C ARG A 162 3.78 -2.01 -17.87
N LEU A 163 3.80 -0.70 -17.59
CA LEU A 163 2.71 -0.02 -16.87
C LEU A 163 1.33 -0.14 -17.53
N PRO A 164 1.18 -0.11 -18.88
CA PRO A 164 -0.13 -0.27 -19.51
C PRO A 164 -0.84 -1.59 -19.16
N ARG A 165 -0.11 -2.62 -18.73
CA ARG A 165 -0.68 -3.90 -18.29
C ARG A 165 -1.32 -3.80 -16.89
N LEU A 166 -0.85 -2.89 -16.05
CA LEU A 166 -1.35 -2.66 -14.70
C LEU A 166 -2.58 -1.74 -14.68
N VAL A 167 -2.65 -0.74 -15.57
CA VAL A 167 -3.72 0.27 -15.63
C VAL A 167 -5.15 -0.30 -15.53
N PRO A 168 -5.51 -1.41 -16.21
CA PRO A 168 -6.83 -2.02 -16.09
C PRO A 168 -7.22 -2.44 -14.66
N ARG A 169 -6.25 -2.70 -13.78
CA ARG A 169 -6.49 -3.02 -12.36
C ARG A 169 -6.98 -1.82 -11.53
N SER A 170 -6.97 -0.60 -12.07
CA SER A 170 -7.41 0.59 -11.32
C SER A 170 -8.90 0.58 -10.95
N THR A 171 -9.70 -0.23 -11.63
CA THR A 171 -11.13 -0.44 -11.36
C THR A 171 -11.40 -1.80 -10.70
N ASP A 172 -10.36 -2.52 -10.26
CA ASP A 172 -10.49 -3.81 -9.59
C ASP A 172 -11.19 -3.64 -8.23
N SER A 173 -12.47 -3.96 -8.22
CA SER A 173 -13.33 -3.92 -7.04
C SER A 173 -13.33 -5.22 -6.25
N THR A 174 -12.43 -6.16 -6.57
CA THR A 174 -12.39 -7.49 -5.94
C THR A 174 -11.41 -7.59 -4.79
N THR A 175 -10.51 -6.61 -4.60
CA THR A 175 -9.49 -6.61 -3.53
C THR A 175 -9.29 -5.21 -2.93
N HIS A 176 -8.75 -5.15 -1.72
CA HIS A 176 -8.22 -3.93 -1.09
C HIS A 176 -6.77 -3.58 -1.50
N ASP A 177 -6.07 -4.48 -2.19
CA ASP A 177 -4.63 -4.39 -2.46
C ASP A 177 -4.26 -3.40 -3.57
N LEU A 178 -5.16 -2.46 -3.88
CA LEU A 178 -4.92 -1.43 -4.87
C LEU A 178 -3.77 -0.51 -4.47
N GLY A 179 -3.54 -0.28 -3.18
CA GLY A 179 -2.36 0.43 -2.73
C GLY A 179 -1.07 -0.33 -3.05
N PHE A 180 -0.99 -1.63 -2.76
CA PHE A 180 0.17 -2.45 -3.12
C PHE A 180 0.44 -2.54 -4.63
N LEU A 181 -0.60 -2.46 -5.45
CA LEU A 181 -0.46 -2.43 -6.90
C LEU A 181 0.01 -1.06 -7.41
N PHE A 182 -0.64 0.02 -6.97
CA PHE A 182 -0.50 1.35 -7.58
C PHE A 182 0.52 2.26 -6.89
N TYR A 183 0.78 2.07 -5.60
CA TYR A 183 1.73 2.90 -4.88
C TYR A 183 3.19 2.60 -5.30
N PRO A 184 3.70 1.35 -5.25
CA PRO A 184 5.07 1.06 -5.66
C PRO A 184 5.33 1.28 -7.16
N SER A 185 4.27 1.25 -7.98
CA SER A 185 4.35 1.42 -9.44
C SER A 185 4.23 2.88 -9.85
N LEU A 186 3.03 3.44 -9.84
CA LEU A 186 2.73 4.75 -10.42
C LEU A 186 3.05 5.89 -9.47
N VAL A 187 2.73 5.73 -8.19
CA VAL A 187 3.00 6.78 -7.21
C VAL A 187 4.50 6.95 -7.04
N LEU A 188 5.22 5.90 -6.64
CA LEU A 188 6.67 5.97 -6.44
C LEU A 188 7.41 6.38 -7.71
N GLY A 189 7.04 5.81 -8.87
CA GLY A 189 7.63 6.20 -10.15
C GLY A 189 7.40 7.68 -10.50
N GLY A 190 6.21 8.21 -10.17
CA GLY A 190 5.86 9.62 -10.37
C GLY A 190 6.63 10.55 -9.42
N GLU A 191 6.73 10.20 -8.14
CA GLU A 191 7.51 10.95 -7.15
C GLU A 191 9.01 10.98 -7.47
N LEU A 192 9.52 9.94 -8.15
CA LEU A 192 10.90 9.88 -8.66
C LEU A 192 11.09 10.64 -9.99
N GLY A 193 10.02 11.17 -10.59
CA GLY A 193 10.06 11.82 -11.91
C GLY A 193 10.32 10.85 -13.07
N PHE A 194 10.09 9.55 -12.85
CA PHE A 194 10.23 8.52 -13.88
C PHE A 194 8.95 8.33 -14.68
N VAL A 195 7.79 8.65 -14.14
CA VAL A 195 6.55 8.72 -14.92
C VAL A 195 5.85 10.04 -14.66
N ASP A 196 4.88 10.40 -15.49
CA ASP A 196 4.13 11.63 -15.31
C ASP A 196 3.33 11.55 -13.99
N PRO A 197 3.57 12.43 -13.01
CA PRO A 197 2.87 12.46 -11.73
C PRO A 197 1.41 12.91 -11.92
N GLY A 198 0.58 12.00 -12.41
CA GLY A 198 -0.81 12.29 -12.72
C GLY A 198 -1.54 11.16 -13.42
N GLU A 199 -1.08 9.91 -13.27
CA GLU A 199 -1.77 8.78 -13.88
C GLU A 199 -3.19 8.69 -13.29
N ALA A 200 -4.17 9.05 -14.13
CA ALA A 200 -5.59 8.91 -13.84
C ALA A 200 -5.92 7.51 -13.29
N ALA A 201 -5.12 6.49 -13.64
CA ALA A 201 -5.20 5.14 -13.11
C ALA A 201 -4.94 5.05 -11.60
N ALA A 202 -3.92 5.72 -11.04
CA ALA A 202 -3.63 5.67 -9.60
C ALA A 202 -4.71 6.41 -8.77
N VAL A 203 -5.21 7.55 -9.28
CA VAL A 203 -6.35 8.26 -8.66
C VAL A 203 -7.63 7.42 -8.78
N GLN A 204 -7.85 6.78 -9.92
CA GLN A 204 -8.98 5.85 -10.10
C GLN A 204 -8.88 4.66 -9.13
N ALA A 205 -7.69 4.09 -8.93
CA ALA A 205 -7.45 3.06 -7.95
C ALA A 205 -7.75 3.54 -6.52
N ALA A 206 -7.38 4.76 -6.17
CA ALA A 206 -7.71 5.36 -4.88
C ALA A 206 -9.23 5.52 -4.68
N ASN A 207 -9.97 5.91 -5.73
CA ASN A 207 -11.42 5.98 -5.69
C ASN A 207 -12.06 4.59 -5.54
N THR A 208 -11.58 3.59 -6.28
CA THR A 208 -12.04 2.20 -6.18
C THR A 208 -11.78 1.62 -4.78
N LEU A 209 -10.61 1.89 -4.20
CA LEU A 209 -10.26 1.49 -2.83
C LEU A 209 -11.18 2.17 -1.79
N THR A 210 -11.45 3.46 -1.96
CA THR A 210 -12.33 4.22 -1.05
C THR A 210 -13.78 3.72 -1.11
N ALA A 211 -14.25 3.24 -2.26
CA ALA A 211 -15.58 2.64 -2.40
C ALA A 211 -15.79 1.37 -1.56
N ARG A 212 -14.71 0.77 -1.03
CA ARG A 212 -14.74 -0.38 -0.11
C ARG A 212 -15.10 0.02 1.32
N LEU A 213 -15.26 1.31 1.61
CA LEU A 213 -15.52 1.81 2.96
C LEU A 213 -16.90 1.39 3.47
N ASN A 214 -16.89 0.64 4.56
CA ASN A 214 -18.04 0.52 5.44
C ASN A 214 -18.02 1.69 6.44
N ALA A 215 -18.90 2.67 6.23
CA ALA A 215 -18.93 3.87 7.08
C ALA A 215 -19.42 3.60 8.51
N GLN A 216 -20.24 2.55 8.74
CA GLN A 216 -20.75 2.22 10.07
C GLN A 216 -19.67 1.61 10.97
N GLY A 217 -18.87 0.69 10.40
CA GLY A 217 -17.75 0.08 11.11
C GLY A 217 -16.45 0.89 11.02
N GLY A 218 -16.38 1.86 10.09
CA GLY A 218 -15.18 2.64 9.84
C GLY A 218 -14.00 1.78 9.36
N TYR A 219 -14.24 0.79 8.50
CA TYR A 219 -13.22 -0.08 7.92
C TYR A 219 -13.37 -0.15 6.40
N LEU A 220 -12.31 -0.58 5.72
CA LEU A 220 -12.34 -0.86 4.28
C LEU A 220 -12.44 -2.38 4.13
N GLN A 221 -13.39 -2.84 3.33
CA GLN A 221 -13.58 -4.27 3.03
C GLN A 221 -12.29 -4.84 2.44
N ALA A 222 -11.75 -5.93 3.00
CA ALA A 222 -10.51 -6.53 2.51
C ALA A 222 -10.75 -7.37 1.25
N PHE A 223 -11.62 -8.37 1.35
CA PHE A 223 -11.73 -9.42 0.33
C PHE A 223 -13.00 -9.29 -0.50
N GLY A 224 -12.96 -9.83 -1.72
CA GLY A 224 -14.09 -10.00 -2.62
C GLY A 224 -14.65 -8.71 -3.26
N PRO A 225 -15.63 -8.87 -4.17
CA PRO A 225 -16.38 -7.75 -4.74
C PRO A 225 -17.00 -6.87 -3.65
N ILE A 226 -17.04 -5.56 -3.88
CA ILE A 226 -17.63 -4.61 -2.94
C ILE A 226 -19.08 -5.01 -2.63
N GLY A 227 -19.38 -5.18 -1.33
CA GLY A 227 -20.71 -5.55 -0.86
C GLY A 227 -21.06 -7.03 -0.97
N ASP A 228 -20.16 -7.89 -1.42
CA ASP A 228 -20.39 -9.34 -1.45
C ASP A 228 -20.67 -9.88 -0.04
N PRO A 229 -21.83 -10.51 0.22
CA PRO A 229 -22.21 -10.97 1.56
C PRO A 229 -21.19 -11.91 2.23
N ARG A 230 -20.38 -12.63 1.45
CA ARG A 230 -19.34 -13.54 1.97
C ARG A 230 -18.18 -12.80 2.63
N SER A 231 -17.95 -11.54 2.25
CA SER A 231 -16.74 -10.79 2.62
C SER A 231 -16.94 -9.31 2.91
N ALA A 232 -18.14 -8.75 2.76
CA ALA A 232 -18.44 -7.35 3.06
C ALA A 232 -18.06 -6.95 4.51
N GLY A 233 -18.07 -7.93 5.41
CA GLY A 233 -17.65 -7.80 6.80
C GLY A 233 -16.16 -7.98 7.07
N THR A 234 -15.30 -8.27 6.10
CA THR A 234 -13.89 -8.61 6.38
C THR A 234 -12.98 -7.40 6.27
N SER A 235 -11.97 -7.33 7.14
CA SER A 235 -10.86 -6.40 7.04
C SER A 235 -9.58 -7.07 7.56
N THR A 236 -8.41 -6.72 7.04
CA THR A 236 -7.12 -7.29 7.46
C THR A 236 -6.08 -6.20 7.71
N ILE A 237 -5.09 -6.46 8.57
CA ILE A 237 -4.13 -5.43 9.00
C ILE A 237 -3.28 -4.85 7.86
N ASP A 238 -3.05 -5.62 6.79
CA ASP A 238 -2.37 -5.19 5.55
C ASP A 238 -3.15 -4.11 4.78
N THR A 239 -4.45 -3.91 5.03
CA THR A 239 -5.16 -2.73 4.50
C THR A 239 -4.48 -1.42 4.93
N MET A 240 -3.81 -1.40 6.09
CA MET A 240 -3.03 -0.24 6.55
C MET A 240 -1.96 0.19 5.55
N MET A 241 -1.38 -0.74 4.81
CA MET A 241 -0.36 -0.47 3.79
C MET A 241 -0.94 -0.07 2.44
N ASN A 242 -2.27 -0.12 2.30
CA ASN A 242 -2.97 0.37 1.12
C ASN A 242 -3.42 1.83 1.28
N LEU A 243 -3.45 2.35 2.50
CA LEU A 243 -3.83 3.73 2.82
C LEU A 243 -2.90 4.82 2.25
N PRO A 244 -1.57 4.62 2.08
CA PRO A 244 -0.69 5.60 1.45
C PRO A 244 -1.19 6.09 0.09
N LEU A 245 -1.83 5.22 -0.71
CA LEU A 245 -2.43 5.61 -1.99
C LEU A 245 -3.53 6.68 -1.82
N LEU A 246 -4.35 6.59 -0.77
CA LEU A 246 -5.45 7.51 -0.52
C LEU A 246 -4.95 8.89 -0.07
N TRP A 247 -3.94 8.93 0.81
CA TRP A 247 -3.33 10.20 1.23
C TRP A 247 -2.54 10.86 0.10
N TRP A 248 -1.81 10.08 -0.71
CA TRP A 248 -1.17 10.59 -1.90
C TRP A 248 -2.18 11.19 -2.89
N ALA A 249 -3.26 10.47 -3.22
CA ALA A 249 -4.26 10.98 -4.15
C ALA A 249 -4.90 12.28 -3.63
N ARG A 250 -5.14 12.37 -2.31
CA ARG A 250 -5.62 13.59 -1.67
C ARG A 250 -4.64 14.75 -1.82
N GLU A 251 -3.34 14.53 -1.60
CA GLU A 251 -2.29 15.54 -1.80
C GLU A 251 -2.25 16.03 -3.27
N ARG A 252 -2.57 15.15 -4.22
CA ARG A 252 -2.68 15.48 -5.65
C ARG A 252 -3.99 16.17 -6.06
N GLY A 253 -4.80 16.60 -5.08
CA GLY A 253 -6.01 17.38 -5.32
C GLY A 253 -7.28 16.54 -5.53
N ALA A 254 -7.22 15.22 -5.27
CA ALA A 254 -8.43 14.39 -5.25
C ALA A 254 -9.34 14.74 -4.05
N ASP A 255 -10.53 14.15 -4.05
CA ASP A 255 -11.58 14.44 -3.06
C ASP A 255 -11.09 14.23 -1.61
N VAL A 256 -11.50 15.12 -0.71
CA VAL A 256 -11.19 15.05 0.73
C VAL A 256 -11.67 13.75 1.38
N HIS A 257 -12.71 13.13 0.83
CA HIS A 257 -13.26 11.88 1.34
C HIS A 257 -12.25 10.72 1.32
N LEU A 258 -11.28 10.70 0.40
CA LEU A 258 -10.23 9.67 0.33
C LEU A 258 -9.36 9.68 1.60
N GLY A 259 -8.87 10.85 1.99
CA GLY A 259 -8.07 11.01 3.20
C GLY A 259 -8.85 10.71 4.49
N ASN A 260 -10.14 11.04 4.51
CA ASN A 260 -11.02 10.72 5.65
C ASN A 260 -11.28 9.21 5.76
N ALA A 261 -11.50 8.51 4.65
CA ALA A 261 -11.67 7.06 4.63
C ALA A 261 -10.42 6.34 5.18
N ALA A 262 -9.24 6.75 4.74
CA ALA A 262 -7.97 6.24 5.25
C ALA A 262 -7.83 6.47 6.76
N ARG A 263 -8.13 7.69 7.23
CA ARG A 263 -8.10 8.05 8.65
C ARG A 263 -9.08 7.21 9.49
N TRP A 264 -10.31 7.02 9.02
CA TRP A 264 -11.30 6.21 9.74
C TRP A 264 -10.89 4.75 9.83
N HIS A 265 -10.39 4.19 8.73
CA HIS A 265 -9.83 2.84 8.73
C HIS A 265 -8.68 2.73 9.74
N ALA A 266 -7.69 3.62 9.69
CA ALA A 266 -6.54 3.60 10.59
C ALA A 266 -6.95 3.67 12.07
N ARG A 267 -7.96 4.46 12.42
CA ARG A 267 -8.50 4.56 13.79
C ARG A 267 -9.15 3.27 14.26
N THR A 268 -10.00 2.69 13.42
CA THR A 268 -10.61 1.39 13.70
C THR A 268 -9.53 0.33 13.86
N SER A 269 -8.51 0.37 13.01
CA SER A 269 -7.41 -0.58 13.06
C SER A 269 -6.58 -0.46 14.33
N ALA A 270 -6.23 0.76 14.76
CA ALA A 270 -5.50 1.01 16.00
C ALA A 270 -6.29 0.52 17.23
N ARG A 271 -7.62 0.63 17.21
CA ARG A 271 -8.50 0.21 18.30
C ARG A 271 -8.73 -1.30 18.35
N LEU A 272 -8.81 -1.97 17.19
CA LEU A 272 -9.34 -3.33 17.10
C LEU A 272 -8.32 -4.40 16.68
N TYR A 273 -7.23 -4.05 16.00
CA TYR A 273 -6.16 -5.02 15.71
C TYR A 273 -5.13 -5.11 16.82
N VAL A 274 -4.75 -3.97 17.41
CA VAL A 274 -3.64 -3.92 18.38
C VAL A 274 -4.13 -4.39 19.74
N ARG A 275 -3.60 -5.52 20.21
CA ARG A 275 -3.87 -6.11 21.53
C ARG A 275 -3.15 -5.34 22.63
N ASP A 276 -3.48 -5.61 23.89
CA ASP A 276 -2.94 -4.88 25.05
C ASP A 276 -1.41 -5.02 25.20
N ASP A 277 -0.83 -6.14 24.78
CA ASP A 277 0.62 -6.40 24.82
C ASP A 277 1.40 -5.80 23.64
N GLY A 278 0.70 -5.17 22.69
CA GLY A 278 1.29 -4.60 21.47
C GLY A 278 1.36 -5.56 20.29
N SER A 279 0.97 -6.82 20.44
CA SER A 279 0.77 -7.73 19.30
C SER A 279 -0.47 -7.35 18.48
N THR A 280 -0.59 -7.84 17.26
CA THR A 280 -1.76 -7.60 16.40
C THR A 280 -2.51 -8.86 16.04
N TYR A 281 -3.84 -8.79 16.02
CA TYR A 281 -4.66 -9.68 15.19
C TYR A 281 -4.33 -9.47 13.70
N HIS A 282 -4.61 -10.47 12.87
CA HIS A 282 -4.44 -10.34 11.43
C HIS A 282 -5.76 -9.94 10.74
N LEU A 283 -6.87 -10.55 11.14
CA LEU A 283 -8.17 -10.43 10.48
C LEU A 283 -9.26 -10.01 11.47
N LEU A 284 -10.14 -9.11 11.02
CA LEU A 284 -11.37 -8.74 11.71
C LEU A 284 -12.58 -9.12 10.83
N ARG A 285 -13.65 -9.58 11.49
CA ARG A 285 -14.96 -9.74 10.89
C ARG A 285 -15.96 -8.84 11.59
N PHE A 286 -16.72 -8.10 10.81
CA PHE A 286 -17.77 -7.20 11.22
C PHE A 286 -19.11 -7.68 10.69
N ASP A 287 -20.17 -7.22 11.35
CA ASP A 287 -21.50 -7.17 10.78
C ASP A 287 -21.55 -6.08 9.71
N PRO A 288 -21.79 -6.40 8.42
CA PRO A 288 -21.68 -5.42 7.35
C PRO A 288 -22.78 -4.34 7.39
N VAL A 289 -23.87 -4.57 8.13
CA VAL A 289 -24.99 -3.62 8.23
C VAL A 289 -24.76 -2.65 9.38
N SER A 290 -24.48 -3.17 10.58
CA SER A 290 -24.33 -2.36 11.80
C SER A 290 -22.90 -1.86 12.03
N GLY A 291 -21.90 -2.46 11.38
CA GLY A 291 -20.48 -2.17 11.65
C GLY A 291 -19.95 -2.77 12.95
N ALA A 292 -20.76 -3.58 13.66
CA ALA A 292 -20.35 -4.19 14.91
C ALA A 292 -19.28 -5.27 14.69
N LEU A 293 -18.22 -5.25 15.50
CA LEU A 293 -17.20 -6.30 15.50
C LEU A 293 -17.84 -7.64 15.91
N ARG A 294 -17.55 -8.70 15.15
CA ARG A 294 -18.03 -10.07 15.38
C ARG A 294 -16.92 -11.02 15.77
N HIS A 295 -15.73 -10.87 15.18
CA HIS A 295 -14.62 -11.79 15.41
C HIS A 295 -13.28 -11.13 15.11
N GLN A 296 -12.25 -11.56 15.84
CA GLN A 296 -10.85 -11.19 15.67
C GLN A 296 -10.06 -12.50 15.57
N GLY A 297 -9.19 -12.61 14.57
CA GLY A 297 -8.48 -13.86 14.33
C GLY A 297 -7.44 -13.73 13.23
N THR A 298 -7.24 -14.81 12.48
CA THR A 298 -6.22 -14.86 11.43
C THR A 298 -6.64 -15.66 10.20
N PHE A 299 -6.03 -15.31 9.05
CA PHE A 299 -6.05 -16.13 7.84
C PHE A 299 -4.69 -16.80 7.56
N GLN A 300 -3.58 -16.19 7.99
CA GLN A 300 -2.21 -16.64 7.69
C GLN A 300 -1.33 -16.91 8.92
N GLY A 301 -1.79 -16.59 10.13
CA GLY A 301 -1.06 -16.80 11.38
C GLY A 301 -1.25 -18.21 11.95
N ALA A 302 -0.46 -18.55 12.96
CA ALA A 302 -0.49 -19.84 13.63
C ALA A 302 -1.80 -20.10 14.39
N ALA A 303 -2.37 -19.07 15.01
CA ALA A 303 -3.65 -19.13 15.73
C ALA A 303 -4.31 -17.74 15.77
N ASP A 304 -5.58 -17.67 16.16
CA ASP A 304 -6.31 -16.40 16.27
C ASP A 304 -5.70 -15.45 17.33
N ASP A 305 -5.07 -16.02 18.35
CA ASP A 305 -4.36 -15.33 19.42
C ASP A 305 -2.84 -15.28 19.23
N SER A 306 -2.31 -15.83 18.13
CA SER A 306 -0.89 -15.70 17.78
C SER A 306 -0.57 -14.32 17.19
N CYS A 307 0.70 -14.10 16.86
CA CYS A 307 1.17 -12.85 16.27
C CYS A 307 1.99 -13.16 15.01
N TRP A 308 1.27 -13.24 13.89
CA TRP A 308 1.86 -13.37 12.57
C TRP A 308 2.80 -12.19 12.29
N SER A 309 4.08 -12.46 12.05
CA SER A 309 5.12 -11.45 12.09
C SER A 309 4.97 -10.38 11.01
N ARG A 310 4.53 -10.78 9.80
CA ARG A 310 4.25 -9.81 8.74
C ARG A 310 3.01 -8.97 9.00
N GLY A 311 1.99 -9.53 9.66
CA GLY A 311 0.83 -8.76 10.12
C GLY A 311 1.23 -7.68 11.13
N GLN A 312 2.11 -8.05 12.05
CA GLN A 312 2.71 -7.12 13.00
C GLN A 312 3.49 -6.01 12.27
N ALA A 313 4.30 -6.38 11.28
CA ALA A 313 5.09 -5.43 10.48
C ALA A 313 4.22 -4.47 9.66
N TRP A 314 3.10 -4.93 9.10
CA TRP A 314 2.09 -4.05 8.47
C TRP A 314 1.49 -3.06 9.45
N GLY A 315 1.23 -3.49 10.68
CA GLY A 315 0.84 -2.59 11.76
C GLY A 315 1.89 -1.50 12.02
N ILE A 316 3.16 -1.88 12.20
CA ILE A 316 4.26 -0.94 12.47
C ILE A 316 4.36 0.10 11.35
N CYS A 317 4.55 -0.36 10.11
CA CYS A 317 4.78 0.53 8.98
C CYS A 317 3.54 1.35 8.65
N GLY A 318 2.36 0.73 8.65
CA GLY A 318 1.09 1.38 8.34
C GLY A 318 0.71 2.47 9.34
N PHE A 319 0.85 2.22 10.66
CA PHE A 319 0.58 3.23 11.67
C PHE A 319 1.63 4.35 11.68
N ALA A 320 2.91 4.05 11.45
CA ALA A 320 3.94 5.07 11.30
C ALA A 320 3.64 5.99 10.11
N TRP A 321 3.20 5.42 8.99
CA TRP A 321 2.77 6.17 7.80
C TRP A 321 1.51 6.99 8.06
N ALA A 322 0.52 6.42 8.75
CA ALA A 322 -0.69 7.12 9.14
C ALA A 322 -0.39 8.33 10.04
N TYR A 323 0.55 8.17 10.99
CA TYR A 323 1.01 9.28 11.81
C TYR A 323 1.72 10.35 10.97
N ALA A 324 2.61 9.95 10.07
CA ALA A 324 3.27 10.89 9.15
C ALA A 324 2.27 11.65 8.26
N ALA A 325 1.14 11.04 7.89
CA ALA A 325 0.09 11.67 7.08
C ALA A 325 -0.81 12.63 7.86
N THR A 326 -1.04 12.37 9.15
CA THR A 326 -2.15 13.01 9.90
C THR A 326 -1.71 13.77 11.15
N GLY A 327 -0.54 13.45 11.71
CA GLY A 327 -0.09 13.98 13.00
C GLY A 327 -0.87 13.46 14.20
N GLU A 328 -1.71 12.43 14.05
CA GLU A 328 -2.58 11.96 15.13
C GLU A 328 -1.85 11.06 16.15
N PRO A 329 -1.76 11.46 17.44
CA PRO A 329 -0.92 10.75 18.41
C PRO A 329 -1.32 9.29 18.67
N GLU A 330 -2.56 8.91 18.37
CA GLU A 330 -3.02 7.52 18.46
C GLU A 330 -2.29 6.58 17.48
N PHE A 331 -1.97 7.06 16.28
CA PHE A 331 -1.23 6.26 15.30
C PHE A 331 0.25 6.12 15.69
N CYS A 332 0.86 7.19 16.20
CA CYS A 332 2.23 7.11 16.73
C CYS A 332 2.33 6.07 17.85
N ARG A 333 1.41 6.13 18.83
CA ARG A 333 1.35 5.15 19.94
C ARG A 333 1.10 3.72 19.46
N ALA A 334 0.22 3.53 18.47
CA ALA A 334 -0.02 2.20 17.89
C ALA A 334 1.24 1.65 17.21
N ALA A 335 1.91 2.46 16.39
CA ALA A 335 3.17 2.10 15.72
C ALA A 335 4.26 1.73 16.74
N GLU A 336 4.46 2.54 17.78
CA GLU A 336 5.47 2.28 18.81
C GLU A 336 5.21 1.01 19.62
N ARG A 337 3.94 0.75 19.98
CA ARG A 337 3.57 -0.47 20.70
C ARG A 337 3.82 -1.70 19.82
N CYS A 338 3.42 -1.63 18.55
CA CYS A 338 3.67 -2.70 17.61
C CYS A 338 5.16 -2.94 17.38
N ALA A 339 5.93 -1.87 17.25
CA ALA A 339 7.36 -1.93 17.01
C ALA A 339 8.09 -2.49 18.24
N SER A 340 7.71 -2.06 19.45
CA SER A 340 8.31 -2.58 20.69
C SER A 340 8.09 -4.08 20.80
N TYR A 341 6.86 -4.55 20.57
CA TYR A 341 6.56 -5.99 20.56
C TYR A 341 7.45 -6.78 19.60
N PHE A 342 7.58 -6.29 18.36
CA PHE A 342 8.30 -6.96 17.28
C PHE A 342 9.82 -6.99 17.54
N PHE A 343 10.44 -5.83 17.74
CA PHE A 343 11.89 -5.72 17.86
C PHE A 343 12.43 -6.34 19.16
N ASP A 344 11.65 -6.32 20.25
CA ASP A 344 12.05 -6.97 21.52
C ASP A 344 12.03 -8.51 21.43
N ARG A 345 11.45 -9.08 20.36
CA ARG A 345 11.30 -10.54 20.14
C ARG A 345 12.09 -11.06 18.94
N LEU A 346 12.87 -10.20 18.27
CA LEU A 346 13.70 -10.66 17.17
C LEU A 346 14.86 -11.54 17.68
N PRO A 347 15.25 -12.57 16.92
CA PRO A 347 16.50 -13.28 17.16
C PRO A 347 17.71 -12.39 16.84
N ASP A 348 18.91 -12.87 17.19
CA ASP A 348 20.17 -12.11 17.05
C ASP A 348 20.45 -11.65 15.61
N ASP A 349 20.11 -12.48 14.61
CA ASP A 349 20.24 -12.17 13.18
C ASP A 349 19.11 -11.27 12.63
N ALA A 350 18.20 -10.83 13.51
CA ALA A 350 17.04 -10.01 13.20
C ALA A 350 16.03 -10.62 12.21
N VAL A 351 16.17 -11.89 11.82
CA VAL A 351 15.23 -12.53 10.90
C VAL A 351 14.03 -13.04 11.70
N ALA A 352 12.90 -12.34 11.61
CA ALA A 352 11.70 -12.69 12.36
C ALA A 352 11.26 -14.15 12.08
N PRO A 353 10.67 -14.86 13.07
CA PRO A 353 9.89 -16.05 12.75
C PRO A 353 8.69 -15.66 11.89
N TRP A 354 8.10 -16.59 11.16
CA TRP A 354 6.86 -16.34 10.40
C TRP A 354 5.69 -15.97 11.33
N ASP A 355 5.70 -16.48 12.57
CA ASP A 355 4.76 -16.14 13.64
C ASP A 355 5.48 -16.19 14.99
N PHE A 356 5.30 -15.17 15.83
CA PHE A 356 5.91 -15.12 17.17
C PHE A 356 5.28 -16.11 18.16
N GLY A 357 4.13 -16.69 17.83
CA GLY A 357 3.48 -17.75 18.58
C GLY A 357 3.79 -19.17 18.09
N ASP A 358 4.66 -19.35 17.09
CA ASP A 358 5.09 -20.70 16.66
C ASP A 358 5.94 -21.36 17.76
N PRO A 359 5.51 -22.52 18.33
CA PRO A 359 6.24 -23.19 19.40
C PRO A 359 7.46 -23.98 18.90
N SER A 360 7.68 -24.06 17.58
CA SER A 360 8.83 -24.76 17.01
C SER A 360 10.15 -24.18 17.55
N PRO A 361 11.13 -25.01 17.92
CA PRO A 361 12.46 -24.54 18.33
C PRO A 361 13.24 -23.89 17.16
N THR A 362 12.85 -24.21 15.93
CA THR A 362 13.40 -23.64 14.69
C THR A 362 12.23 -23.23 13.81
N PRO A 363 11.51 -22.15 14.16
CA PRO A 363 10.36 -21.72 13.39
C PRO A 363 10.81 -21.31 11.99
N THR A 364 9.92 -21.51 11.00
CA THR A 364 10.13 -20.92 9.67
C THR A 364 10.34 -19.42 9.82
N ARG A 365 11.22 -18.86 9.00
CA ARG A 365 11.58 -17.44 9.06
C ARG A 365 10.75 -16.61 8.07
N ASP A 366 10.69 -15.32 8.33
CA ASP A 366 10.13 -14.35 7.41
C ASP A 366 10.93 -13.03 7.41
N ALA A 367 12.00 -12.99 6.61
CA ALA A 367 12.81 -11.79 6.42
C ALA A 367 12.00 -10.59 5.89
N SER A 368 10.94 -10.85 5.12
CA SER A 368 10.06 -9.78 4.62
C SER A 368 9.41 -9.00 5.76
N ALA A 369 8.99 -9.67 6.84
CA ALA A 369 8.42 -9.02 8.02
C ALA A 369 9.40 -8.03 8.65
N THR A 370 10.68 -8.43 8.81
CA THR A 370 11.70 -7.52 9.35
C THR A 370 11.95 -6.35 8.41
N ALA A 371 12.06 -6.56 7.10
CA ALA A 371 12.27 -5.47 6.14
C ALA A 371 11.16 -4.40 6.20
N ILE A 372 9.91 -4.84 6.30
CA ILE A 372 8.74 -3.96 6.47
C ILE A 372 8.80 -3.22 7.82
N ALA A 373 9.10 -3.94 8.90
CA ALA A 373 9.21 -3.35 10.24
C ALA A 373 10.32 -2.31 10.31
N CYS A 374 11.47 -2.55 9.65
CA CYS A 374 12.56 -1.60 9.53
C CYS A 374 12.11 -0.31 8.84
N LEU A 375 11.37 -0.38 7.72
CA LEU A 375 10.81 0.82 7.09
C LEU A 375 9.93 1.60 8.07
N GLY A 376 9.03 0.93 8.78
CA GLY A 376 8.18 1.58 9.77
C GLY A 376 8.95 2.22 10.95
N ALA A 377 10.01 1.56 11.42
CA ALA A 377 10.91 2.10 12.44
C ALA A 377 11.69 3.33 11.93
N LEU A 378 12.13 3.31 10.67
CA LEU A 378 12.77 4.46 10.04
C LEU A 378 11.77 5.62 9.90
N LEU A 379 10.52 5.37 9.52
CA LEU A 379 9.47 6.40 9.49
C LEU A 379 9.28 7.02 10.88
N LEU A 380 9.12 6.21 11.93
CA LEU A 380 9.09 6.70 13.32
C LEU A 380 10.34 7.51 13.68
N GLY A 381 11.51 7.05 13.24
CA GLY A 381 12.78 7.75 13.40
C GLY A 381 12.79 9.17 12.81
N HIS A 382 11.97 9.44 11.81
CA HIS A 382 11.84 10.77 11.22
C HIS A 382 10.73 11.61 11.86
N VAL A 383 9.56 11.02 12.14
CA VAL A 383 8.35 11.79 12.48
C VAL A 383 8.01 11.82 13.97
N HIS A 384 8.62 10.99 14.80
CA HIS A 384 8.26 10.91 16.22
C HIS A 384 8.44 12.28 16.93
N PRO A 385 7.48 12.72 17.77
CA PRO A 385 7.53 14.06 18.38
C PRO A 385 8.71 14.22 19.36
N GLU A 386 9.03 13.18 20.13
CA GLU A 386 10.15 13.16 21.07
C GLU A 386 11.47 12.77 20.37
N ALA A 387 12.53 13.57 20.60
CA ALA A 387 13.85 13.38 19.98
C ALA A 387 14.53 12.07 20.38
N ASP A 388 14.47 11.68 21.66
CA ASP A 388 15.08 10.43 22.14
C ASP A 388 14.44 9.20 21.48
N ARG A 389 13.12 9.26 21.28
CA ARG A 389 12.35 8.22 20.60
C ARG A 389 12.64 8.18 19.10
N ARG A 390 12.79 9.33 18.42
CA ARG A 390 13.29 9.40 17.04
C ARG A 390 14.64 8.67 16.91
N GLY A 391 15.60 9.06 17.74
CA GLY A 391 16.93 8.43 17.75
C GLY A 391 16.88 6.92 18.04
N ARG A 392 16.03 6.49 18.98
CA ARG A 392 15.84 5.06 19.28
C ARG A 392 15.31 4.29 18.07
N TRP A 393 14.17 4.71 17.51
CA TRP A 393 13.53 3.99 16.41
C TRP A 393 14.37 4.00 15.14
N ARG A 394 15.06 5.11 14.87
CA ARG A 394 16.03 5.18 13.79
C ARG A 394 17.12 4.13 13.97
N ARG A 395 17.81 4.10 15.11
CA ARG A 395 18.88 3.11 15.38
C ARG A 395 18.36 1.68 15.30
N THR A 396 17.23 1.38 15.93
CA THR A 396 16.61 0.05 15.88
C THR A 396 16.34 -0.41 14.45
N GLY A 397 15.75 0.45 13.61
CA GLY A 397 15.49 0.13 12.21
C GLY A 397 16.76 -0.08 11.39
N LEU A 398 17.78 0.77 11.57
CA LEU A 398 19.06 0.65 10.88
C LEU A 398 19.81 -0.63 11.27
N ASP A 399 19.89 -0.94 12.56
CA ASP A 399 20.64 -2.09 13.07
C ASP A 399 19.99 -3.42 12.62
N ALA A 400 18.65 -3.49 12.65
CA ALA A 400 17.93 -4.67 12.16
C ALA A 400 18.05 -4.81 10.63
N LEU A 401 18.02 -3.71 9.89
CA LEU A 401 18.17 -3.70 8.44
C LEU A 401 19.54 -4.20 7.99
N GLU A 402 20.61 -3.80 8.68
CA GLU A 402 21.98 -4.28 8.43
C GLU A 402 22.07 -5.80 8.64
N ARG A 403 21.54 -6.30 9.76
CA ARG A 403 21.57 -7.74 10.11
C ARG A 403 20.80 -8.61 9.12
N ILE A 404 19.63 -8.19 8.65
CA ILE A 404 18.90 -8.96 7.62
C ILE A 404 19.56 -8.87 6.25
N GLY A 405 20.27 -7.78 5.93
CA GLY A 405 21.09 -7.69 4.72
C GLY A 405 22.21 -8.73 4.74
N ASP A 406 22.94 -8.81 5.86
CA ASP A 406 23.97 -9.81 6.08
C ASP A 406 23.44 -11.25 6.02
N ALA A 407 22.28 -11.50 6.63
CA ALA A 407 21.74 -12.85 6.78
C ALA A 407 20.94 -13.35 5.56
N CYS A 408 20.32 -12.45 4.77
CA CYS A 408 19.28 -12.84 3.81
C CYS A 408 19.44 -12.27 2.40
N LEU A 409 20.34 -11.31 2.16
CA LEU A 409 20.53 -10.74 0.82
C LEU A 409 21.11 -11.81 -0.11
N ASN A 410 20.37 -12.13 -1.18
CA ASN A 410 20.75 -13.15 -2.13
C ASN A 410 22.03 -12.76 -2.89
N THR A 411 23.06 -13.59 -2.80
CA THR A 411 24.30 -13.46 -3.59
C THR A 411 24.48 -14.59 -4.61
N ASP A 412 23.59 -15.60 -4.62
CA ASP A 412 23.68 -16.75 -5.51
C ASP A 412 22.98 -16.45 -6.85
N PRO A 413 23.71 -16.41 -7.98
CA PRO A 413 23.10 -16.21 -9.30
C PRO A 413 22.24 -17.39 -9.77
N ALA A 414 22.30 -18.56 -9.11
CA ALA A 414 21.48 -19.72 -9.45
C ALA A 414 20.05 -19.66 -8.88
N THR A 415 19.78 -18.76 -7.93
CA THR A 415 18.45 -18.58 -7.32
C THR A 415 17.89 -17.20 -7.63
N GLN A 416 16.56 -17.11 -7.73
CA GLN A 416 15.83 -15.88 -7.99
C GLN A 416 15.32 -15.25 -6.68
N GLY A 417 15.27 -13.92 -6.67
CA GLY A 417 14.89 -13.09 -5.53
C GLY A 417 16.04 -12.32 -4.92
N ILE A 418 15.71 -11.26 -4.18
CA ILE A 418 16.70 -10.36 -3.56
C ILE A 418 16.82 -10.64 -2.06
N LEU A 419 15.71 -10.72 -1.33
CA LEU A 419 15.70 -11.01 0.10
C LEU A 419 15.14 -12.43 0.34
N LEU A 420 16.04 -13.36 0.64
CA LEU A 420 15.71 -14.77 0.91
C LEU A 420 15.12 -14.95 2.33
N HIS A 421 14.76 -16.18 2.67
CA HIS A 421 14.21 -16.57 3.98
C HIS A 421 12.94 -15.80 4.38
N SER A 422 12.18 -15.35 3.38
CA SER A 422 10.82 -14.83 3.51
C SER A 422 9.81 -15.97 3.46
N CYS A 423 8.59 -15.73 3.97
CA CYS A 423 7.51 -16.73 3.95
C CYS A 423 6.20 -16.14 3.44
N TYR A 424 5.62 -16.66 2.35
CA TYR A 424 4.30 -16.23 1.91
C TYR A 424 3.19 -16.74 2.82
N SER A 425 2.95 -18.04 2.89
CA SER A 425 1.81 -18.57 3.63
C SER A 425 2.13 -19.93 4.22
N LYS A 426 2.62 -19.92 5.47
CA LYS A 426 3.00 -21.14 6.18
C LYS A 426 1.84 -22.12 6.39
N PRO A 427 0.62 -21.71 6.80
CA PRO A 427 -0.49 -22.64 6.98
C PRO A 427 -0.93 -23.33 5.69
N HIS A 428 -0.69 -22.69 4.54
CA HIS A 428 -1.07 -23.19 3.22
C HIS A 428 0.10 -23.84 2.47
N GLY A 429 1.32 -23.83 3.04
CA GLY A 429 2.51 -24.41 2.42
C GLY A 429 2.98 -23.69 1.14
N LEU A 430 2.69 -22.40 0.98
CA LEU A 430 3.05 -21.63 -0.20
C LEU A 430 4.22 -20.70 0.10
N GLY A 431 5.26 -20.72 -0.74
CA GLY A 431 6.41 -19.81 -0.64
C GLY A 431 7.05 -19.82 0.74
N VAL A 432 7.26 -21.01 1.30
CA VAL A 432 7.86 -21.22 2.61
C VAL A 432 9.38 -21.26 2.45
N ASP A 433 10.09 -20.33 3.09
CA ASP A 433 11.56 -20.20 3.01
C ASP A 433 12.06 -19.90 1.59
N GLY A 434 11.66 -18.74 1.06
CA GLY A 434 12.06 -18.27 -0.26
C GLY A 434 12.20 -16.76 -0.31
N ALA A 435 12.12 -16.18 -1.50
CA ALA A 435 11.99 -14.75 -1.70
C ALA A 435 10.52 -14.38 -1.91
N THR A 436 10.19 -13.12 -1.63
CA THR A 436 8.84 -12.60 -1.86
C THR A 436 8.93 -11.24 -2.55
N ALA A 437 8.04 -10.97 -3.50
CA ALA A 437 8.09 -9.72 -4.26
C ALA A 437 7.99 -8.49 -3.34
N TRP A 438 7.17 -8.57 -2.27
CA TRP A 438 7.08 -7.51 -1.26
C TRP A 438 8.33 -7.44 -0.37
N GLY A 439 8.93 -8.56 0.01
CA GLY A 439 10.18 -8.58 0.77
C GLY A 439 11.30 -7.85 0.02
N ASP A 440 11.47 -8.17 -1.26
CA ASP A 440 12.43 -7.49 -2.16
C ASP A 440 12.18 -5.97 -2.21
N PHE A 441 10.92 -5.56 -2.40
CA PHE A 441 10.57 -4.14 -2.48
C PHE A 441 10.80 -3.39 -1.17
N PHE A 442 10.26 -3.89 -0.05
CA PHE A 442 10.34 -3.18 1.23
C PHE A 442 11.76 -3.14 1.77
N PHE A 443 12.58 -4.18 1.52
CA PHE A 443 13.99 -4.16 1.85
C PHE A 443 14.74 -3.08 1.05
N GLY A 444 14.53 -3.04 -0.27
CA GLY A 444 15.11 -2.00 -1.11
C GLY A 444 14.67 -0.59 -0.72
N LEU A 445 13.38 -0.39 -0.42
CA LEU A 445 12.85 0.92 -0.02
C LEU A 445 13.40 1.36 1.34
N ALA A 446 13.53 0.44 2.30
CA ALA A 446 14.15 0.72 3.59
C ALA A 446 15.63 1.06 3.45
N LEU A 447 16.40 0.32 2.64
CA LEU A 447 17.80 0.62 2.35
C LEU A 447 17.96 1.98 1.69
N ALA A 448 17.16 2.27 0.66
CA ALA A 448 17.20 3.53 -0.05
C ALA A 448 16.95 4.72 0.89
N LEU A 449 15.99 4.60 1.82
CA LEU A 449 15.73 5.62 2.83
C LEU A 449 16.86 5.70 3.87
N ALA A 450 17.42 4.57 4.27
CA ALA A 450 18.48 4.49 5.27
C ALA A 450 19.80 5.15 4.82
N VAL A 451 20.13 5.06 3.51
CA VAL A 451 21.37 5.61 2.92
C VAL A 451 21.16 6.96 2.22
N ASP A 452 20.00 7.57 2.42
CA ASP A 452 19.56 8.84 1.82
C ASP A 452 19.54 8.85 0.28
N ALA A 453 19.39 7.67 -0.36
CA ALA A 453 19.21 7.55 -1.81
C ALA A 453 17.81 8.04 -2.26
N ILE A 454 16.83 7.99 -1.36
CA ILE A 454 15.48 8.52 -1.57
C ILE A 454 15.07 9.40 -0.38
N PRO A 455 14.63 10.64 -0.58
CA PRO A 455 14.22 11.49 0.52
C PRO A 455 12.86 11.04 1.07
N LEU A 456 12.65 11.22 2.38
CA LEU A 456 11.39 10.85 3.06
C LEU A 456 10.14 11.36 2.34
N ARG A 457 10.15 12.60 1.84
CA ARG A 457 8.99 13.18 1.11
C ARG A 457 8.59 12.38 -0.14
N THR A 458 9.56 11.79 -0.83
CA THR A 458 9.33 10.99 -2.03
C THR A 458 8.77 9.63 -1.65
N VAL A 459 9.23 9.06 -0.53
CA VAL A 459 8.60 7.87 0.06
C VAL A 459 7.15 8.20 0.43
N LEU A 460 6.90 9.21 1.26
CA LEU A 460 5.54 9.49 1.71
C LEU A 460 4.57 9.87 0.58
N GLY A 461 5.05 10.54 -0.47
CA GLY A 461 4.19 11.06 -1.55
C GLY A 461 3.38 12.29 -1.14
N PHE A 462 3.65 12.84 0.05
CA PHE A 462 3.05 14.04 0.60
C PHE A 462 4.01 14.70 1.60
N ARG A 463 3.68 15.93 2.01
CA ARG A 463 4.42 16.62 3.08
C ARG A 463 3.82 16.29 4.45
N PRO A 464 4.60 15.80 5.43
CA PRO A 464 4.12 15.63 6.78
C PRO A 464 3.59 16.96 7.36
N PRO A 465 2.57 16.93 8.23
CA PRO A 465 2.17 18.10 9.00
C PRO A 465 3.36 18.58 9.85
N ARG A 466 3.51 19.90 9.94
CA ARG A 466 4.61 20.56 10.69
C ARG A 466 4.46 20.43 12.19
#